data_AF-A0A382MDV6-F1
#
_entry.id   AF-A0A382MDV6-F1
#
_cell.length_a   1.000
_cell.length_b   1.000
_cell.length_c   1.000
_cell.angle_alpha   90.00
_cell.angle_beta   90.00
_cell.angle_gamma   90.00
#
_symmetry.space_group_name_H-M   'P 1'
#
loop_
_entity.id
_entity.type
_entity.pdbx_description
1 polymer ?
#
loop_
_entity_poly.entity_id
_entity_poly.type
_entity_poly.pdbx_seq_one_letter_code
_entity_poly.pdbx_strand_id
1 'polypeptide(L)'
;MPPLCASVPCHEPPAWAVWQRRLFETMEAAIDPYTEAYCEEDGRLIYRHETAHSLDDFYEAFFNWPLLYQLGGGDHLMERAHRHFEAVTRQLTDFGLVDQEYAVTDDQFHQAE
;
A
#
# COMPACT_ATOMS: atom_id res chain seq x y z
N MET A 1 -5.14 2.13 23.38
CA MET A 1 -5.47 0.86 24.07
C MET A 1 -4.27 0.41 24.88
N PRO A 2 -4.44 -0.21 26.05
CA PRO A 2 -3.34 -0.86 26.74
C PRO A 2 -2.79 -2.03 25.89
N PRO A 3 -1.48 -2.28 25.89
CA PRO A 3 -0.90 -3.39 25.12
C PRO A 3 -1.41 -4.73 25.66
N LEU A 4 -1.80 -5.62 24.75
CA LEU A 4 -2.09 -7.02 25.10
C LEU A 4 -0.78 -7.73 25.39
N CYS A 5 -0.62 -8.24 26.60
CA CYS A 5 0.56 -9.00 27.00
C CYS A 5 0.19 -10.48 27.15
N ALA A 6 0.89 -11.36 26.43
CA ALA A 6 0.69 -12.80 26.58
C ALA A 6 1.14 -13.23 27.98
N SER A 7 0.24 -13.84 28.75
CA SER A 7 0.54 -14.36 30.09
C SER A 7 0.89 -15.85 30.10
N VAL A 8 0.83 -16.51 28.95
CA VAL A 8 1.10 -17.95 28.79
C VAL A 8 2.03 -18.16 27.59
N PRO A 9 3.14 -18.89 27.75
CA PRO A 9 4.04 -19.20 26.65
C PRO A 9 3.38 -20.15 25.62
N CYS A 10 3.61 -19.88 24.33
CA CYS A 10 3.21 -20.76 23.24
C CYS A 10 4.38 -21.68 22.86
N HIS A 11 4.41 -22.89 23.44
CA HIS A 11 5.51 -23.84 23.21
C HIS A 11 5.45 -24.56 21.85
N GLU A 12 4.23 -24.73 21.31
CA GLU A 12 3.99 -25.45 20.06
C GLU A 12 3.11 -24.60 19.15
N PRO A 13 3.67 -23.58 18.47
CA PRO A 13 2.90 -22.75 17.57
C PRO A 13 2.34 -23.61 16.42
N PRO A 14 1.05 -23.46 16.06
CA PRO A 14 0.49 -24.23 14.96
C PRO A 14 1.17 -23.83 13.64
N ALA A 15 1.34 -24.80 12.74
CA ALA A 15 2.11 -24.62 11.51
C ALA A 15 1.62 -23.42 10.67
N TRP A 16 0.30 -23.18 10.61
CA TRP A 16 -0.27 -22.05 9.87
C TRP A 16 0.25 -20.70 10.38
N ALA A 17 0.44 -20.53 11.70
CA ALA A 17 0.87 -19.27 12.29
C ALA A 17 2.34 -18.99 11.94
N VAL A 18 3.17 -20.04 11.95
CA VAL A 18 4.58 -19.95 11.52
C VAL A 18 4.67 -19.57 10.04
N TRP A 19 3.87 -20.21 9.19
CA TRP A 19 3.84 -19.90 7.76
C TRP A 19 3.28 -18.52 7.45
N GLN A 20 2.28 -18.04 8.20
CA GLN A 20 1.78 -16.68 8.08
C GLN A 20 2.87 -15.65 8.39
N ARG A 21 3.66 -15.85 9.47
CA ARG A 21 4.78 -14.94 9.78
C ARG A 21 5.83 -14.91 8.67
N ARG A 22 6.19 -16.07 8.11
CA ARG A 22 7.12 -16.14 6.97
C ARG A 22 6.56 -15.47 5.72
N LEU A 23 5.26 -15.64 5.45
CA LEU A 23 4.60 -14.97 4.34
C LEU A 23 4.65 -13.45 4.52
N PHE A 24 4.37 -12.95 5.73
CA PHE A 24 4.44 -11.50 6.03
C PHE A 24 5.85 -10.96 5.84
N GLU A 25 6.86 -11.64 6.40
CA GLU A 25 8.27 -11.28 6.19
C GLU A 25 8.65 -11.24 4.71
N THR A 26 8.14 -12.19 3.91
CA THR A 26 8.40 -12.24 2.47
C THR A 26 7.73 -11.09 1.72
N MET A 27 6.48 -10.78 2.05
CA MET A 27 5.74 -9.66 1.45
C MET A 27 6.37 -8.32 1.81
N GLU A 28 6.78 -8.12 3.07
CA GLU A 28 7.50 -6.91 3.52
C GLU A 28 8.82 -6.75 2.76
N ALA A 29 9.60 -7.83 2.62
CA ALA A 29 10.86 -7.81 1.89
C ALA A 29 10.70 -7.52 0.38
N ALA A 30 9.51 -7.74 -0.18
CA ALA A 30 9.22 -7.45 -1.59
C ALA A 30 8.95 -5.96 -1.87
N ILE A 31 8.73 -5.15 -0.83
CA ILE A 31 8.38 -3.73 -0.99
C ILE A 31 9.57 -2.94 -1.54
N ASP A 32 10.76 -3.10 -0.96
CA ASP A 32 11.97 -2.41 -1.41
C ASP A 32 12.26 -2.64 -2.90
N PRO A 33 12.41 -3.90 -3.40
CA PRO A 33 12.68 -4.13 -4.81
C PRO A 33 11.54 -3.66 -5.72
N TYR A 34 10.29 -3.70 -5.27
CA TYR A 34 9.17 -3.12 -6.02
C TYR A 34 9.31 -1.60 -6.17
N THR A 35 9.51 -0.89 -5.05
CA THR A 35 9.64 0.58 -5.09
C THR A 35 10.87 1.04 -5.85
N GLU A 36 12.00 0.32 -5.76
CA GLU A 36 13.21 0.62 -6.54
C GLU A 36 12.99 0.43 -8.04
N ALA A 37 12.20 -0.57 -8.44
CA ALA A 37 11.98 -0.88 -9.85
C ALA A 37 10.91 -0.01 -10.51
N TYR A 38 9.90 0.44 -9.75
CA TYR A 38 8.68 1.01 -10.31
C TYR A 38 8.30 2.39 -9.77
N CYS A 39 9.03 2.93 -8.78
CA CYS A 39 8.74 4.24 -8.21
C CYS A 39 9.90 5.22 -8.36
N GLU A 40 9.57 6.49 -8.50
CA GLU A 40 10.50 7.61 -8.38
C GLU A 40 10.83 7.87 -6.90
N GLU A 41 11.91 8.61 -6.64
CA GLU A 41 12.36 8.92 -5.28
C GLU A 41 11.29 9.63 -4.44
N ASP A 42 10.41 10.42 -5.05
CA ASP A 42 9.32 11.13 -4.37
C ASP A 42 8.08 10.25 -4.10
N GLY A 43 8.13 8.96 -4.47
CA GLY A 43 7.07 7.97 -4.28
C GLY A 43 6.11 7.83 -5.46
N ARG A 44 6.24 8.64 -6.51
CA ARG A 44 5.41 8.52 -7.72
C ARG A 44 5.70 7.23 -8.46
N LEU A 45 4.74 6.73 -9.25
CA LEU A 45 5.00 5.62 -10.16
C LEU A 45 5.82 6.12 -11.35
N ILE A 46 6.80 5.32 -11.77
CA ILE A 46 7.52 5.52 -13.03
C ILE A 46 6.52 5.28 -14.16
N TYR A 47 5.97 6.37 -14.71
CA TYR A 47 4.92 6.33 -15.72
C TYR A 47 5.32 7.16 -16.93
N ARG A 48 5.44 6.53 -18.11
CA ARG A 48 6.02 7.13 -19.33
C ARG A 48 4.95 7.62 -20.31
N HIS A 49 3.81 8.06 -19.81
CA HIS A 49 2.72 8.62 -20.60
C HIS A 49 2.32 9.99 -20.04
N GLU A 50 1.69 10.81 -20.88
CA GLU A 50 1.27 12.17 -20.51
C GLU A 50 0.01 12.19 -19.62
N THR A 51 -0.73 11.07 -19.56
CA THR A 51 -1.92 10.90 -18.74
C THR A 51 -2.19 9.42 -18.47
N ALA A 52 -3.00 9.11 -17.46
CA ALA A 52 -3.46 7.77 -17.14
C ALA A 52 -4.86 7.51 -17.73
N HIS A 53 -5.13 6.25 -18.06
CA HIS A 53 -6.47 5.82 -18.47
C HIS A 53 -7.36 5.39 -17.32
N SER A 54 -6.74 4.99 -16.21
CA SER A 54 -7.38 4.40 -15.04
C SER A 54 -6.71 4.97 -13.80
N LEU A 55 -7.50 5.54 -12.88
CA LEU A 55 -6.98 6.12 -11.64
C LEU A 55 -6.68 5.05 -10.58
N ASP A 56 -7.49 3.99 -10.56
CA ASP A 56 -7.33 2.79 -9.75
C ASP A 56 -5.95 2.17 -9.92
N ASP A 57 -5.43 2.01 -11.15
CA ASP A 57 -4.09 1.48 -11.44
C ASP A 57 -2.98 2.11 -10.57
N PHE A 58 -3.13 3.40 -10.23
CA PHE A 58 -2.16 4.15 -9.44
C PHE A 58 -2.32 3.91 -7.94
N TYR A 59 -3.55 3.82 -7.44
CA TYR A 59 -3.82 3.55 -6.03
C TYR A 59 -3.64 2.06 -5.69
N GLU A 60 -4.03 1.17 -6.60
CA GLU A 60 -3.96 -0.28 -6.45
C GLU A 60 -2.51 -0.80 -6.42
N ALA A 61 -1.56 -0.06 -6.97
CA ALA A 61 -0.15 -0.36 -6.83
C ALA A 61 0.30 -0.52 -5.34
N PHE A 62 -0.45 0.06 -4.40
CA PHE A 62 -0.07 0.17 -2.99
C PHE A 62 -1.11 -0.35 -1.97
N PHE A 63 -2.30 -0.79 -2.42
CA PHE A 63 -3.43 -1.13 -1.52
C PHE A 63 -3.12 -2.28 -0.54
N ASN A 64 -2.19 -3.17 -0.90
CA ASN A 64 -1.88 -4.35 -0.12
C ASN A 64 -1.05 -4.06 1.15
N TRP A 65 -0.34 -2.93 1.21
CA TRP A 65 0.48 -2.57 2.36
C TRP A 65 -0.33 -2.18 3.62
N PRO A 66 -1.35 -1.31 3.54
CA PRO A 66 -2.20 -1.03 4.70
C PRO A 66 -2.98 -2.28 5.15
N LEU A 67 -3.36 -3.17 4.22
CA LEU A 67 -3.93 -4.46 4.58
C LEU A 67 -2.94 -5.33 5.35
N LEU A 68 -1.69 -5.43 4.88
CA LEU A 68 -0.66 -6.21 5.58
C LEU A 68 -0.37 -5.63 6.97
N TYR A 69 -0.30 -4.30 7.10
CA TYR A 69 -0.22 -3.61 8.39
C TYR A 69 -1.36 -4.04 9.32
N GLN A 70 -2.60 -3.98 8.84
CA GLN A 70 -3.79 -4.33 9.63
C GLN A 70 -3.79 -5.80 10.08
N LEU A 71 -3.19 -6.69 9.30
CA LEU A 71 -3.06 -8.12 9.61
C LEU A 71 -1.90 -8.44 10.57
N GLY A 72 -1.06 -7.46 10.93
CA GLY A 72 0.06 -7.62 11.85
C GLY A 72 1.46 -7.61 11.21
N GLY A 73 1.58 -7.02 10.02
CA GLY A 73 2.87 -6.62 9.45
C GLY A 73 3.51 -5.45 10.22
N GLY A 74 4.70 -5.04 9.81
CA GLY A 74 5.46 -3.97 10.48
C GLY A 74 4.82 -2.57 10.40
N ASP A 75 5.05 -1.73 11.42
CA ASP A 75 4.48 -0.36 11.49
C ASP A 75 4.91 0.55 10.32
N HIS A 76 6.10 0.31 9.77
CA HIS A 76 6.64 1.05 8.61
C HIS A 76 5.76 0.93 7.36
N LEU A 77 4.92 -0.10 7.26
CA LEU A 77 4.00 -0.29 6.14
C LEU A 77 3.00 0.85 6.02
N MET A 78 2.51 1.37 7.16
CA MET A 78 1.57 2.48 7.15
C MET A 78 2.22 3.78 6.66
N GLU A 79 3.46 4.03 7.11
CA GLU A 79 4.24 5.18 6.65
C GLU A 79 4.50 5.11 5.13
N ARG A 80 4.84 3.92 4.61
CA ARG A 80 5.04 3.70 3.18
C ARG A 80 3.74 3.84 2.39
N ALA A 81 2.65 3.25 2.86
CA ALA A 81 1.35 3.33 2.21
C ALA A 81 0.90 4.79 2.06
N HIS A 82 0.95 5.58 3.14
CA HIS A 82 0.61 7.00 3.07
C HIS A 82 1.53 7.78 2.14
N ARG A 83 2.85 7.55 2.19
CA ARG A 83 3.80 8.22 1.29
C ARG A 83 3.42 8.03 -0.18
N HIS A 84 3.16 6.79 -0.58
CA HIS A 84 2.87 6.47 -1.97
C HIS A 84 1.47 6.91 -2.38
N PHE A 85 0.47 6.79 -1.50
CA PHE A 85 -0.87 7.36 -1.71
C PHE A 85 -0.79 8.86 -2.04
N GLU A 86 -0.13 9.64 -1.18
CA GLU A 86 0.09 11.07 -1.39
C GLU A 86 0.82 11.37 -2.70
N ALA A 87 1.83 10.56 -3.04
CA ALA A 87 2.59 10.76 -4.27
C ALA A 87 1.78 10.49 -5.53
N VAL A 88 0.97 9.42 -5.55
CA VAL A 88 0.11 9.13 -6.69
C VAL A 88 -1.08 10.09 -6.78
N THR A 89 -1.65 10.54 -5.67
CA THR A 89 -2.68 11.60 -5.70
C THR A 89 -2.13 12.88 -6.34
N ARG A 90 -0.90 13.29 -6.00
CA ARG A 90 -0.23 14.41 -6.67
C ARG A 90 0.02 14.12 -8.16
N GLN A 91 0.42 12.90 -8.51
CA GLN A 91 0.68 12.52 -9.90
C GLN A 91 -0.59 12.56 -10.75
N LEU A 92 -1.70 12.05 -10.23
CA LEU A 92 -3.02 12.11 -10.87
C LEU A 92 -3.57 13.54 -10.94
N THR A 93 -3.25 14.38 -9.95
CA THR A 93 -3.54 15.83 -9.99
C THR A 93 -2.80 16.50 -11.15
N ASP A 94 -1.51 16.20 -11.34
CA ASP A 94 -0.73 16.71 -12.46
C ASP A 94 -1.28 16.24 -13.81
N PHE A 95 -1.88 15.05 -13.88
CA PHE A 95 -2.58 14.54 -15.06
C PHE A 95 -3.99 15.14 -15.26
N GLY A 96 -4.47 15.96 -14.32
CA GLY A 96 -5.81 16.57 -14.36
C GLY A 96 -6.95 15.57 -14.12
N LEU A 97 -6.64 14.42 -13.52
CA LEU A 97 -7.61 13.35 -13.22
C LEU A 97 -8.19 13.47 -11.80
N VAL A 98 -7.45 14.14 -10.91
CA VAL A 98 -7.85 14.43 -9.53
C VAL A 98 -7.83 15.95 -9.29
N ASP A 99 -8.86 16.48 -8.65
CA ASP A 99 -8.93 17.86 -8.15
C ASP A 99 -9.37 17.86 -6.69
N GLN A 100 -8.64 18.59 -5.83
CA GLN A 100 -8.88 18.63 -4.38
C GLN A 100 -9.00 17.23 -3.75
N GLU A 101 -8.19 16.27 -4.20
CA GLU A 101 -8.22 14.85 -3.77
C GLU A 101 -9.43 14.03 -4.24
N TYR A 102 -10.30 14.59 -5.08
CA TYR A 102 -11.43 13.88 -5.70
C TYR A 102 -11.17 13.60 -7.18
N ALA A 103 -11.47 12.39 -7.65
CA ALA A 103 -11.45 12.13 -9.08
C ALA A 103 -12.52 12.94 -9.81
N VAL A 104 -12.16 13.47 -10.99
CA VAL A 104 -13.06 14.32 -11.79
C VAL A 104 -13.44 13.69 -13.14
N THR A 105 -12.84 12.55 -13.50
CA THR A 105 -13.08 11.88 -14.78
C THR A 105 -13.93 10.61 -14.69
N ASP A 106 -14.13 10.07 -13.49
CA ASP A 106 -14.83 8.80 -13.28
C ASP A 106 -16.19 8.97 -12.61
N ASP A 107 -17.07 7.99 -12.81
CA ASP A 107 -18.33 7.94 -12.08
C ASP A 107 -18.12 7.51 -10.62
N GLN A 108 -19.13 7.79 -9.79
CA GLN A 108 -19.07 7.51 -8.35
C GLN A 108 -19.03 6.00 -8.01
N PHE A 109 -19.40 5.11 -8.94
CA PHE A 109 -19.28 3.66 -8.69
C PHE A 109 -17.83 3.20 -8.79
N HIS A 110 -17.05 3.75 -9.73
CA HIS A 110 -15.60 3.46 -9.85
C HIS A 110 -14.78 4.07 -8.70
N GLN A 111 -15.30 5.12 -8.04
CA GLN A 111 -14.66 5.77 -6.90
C GLN A 111 -14.95 5.11 -5.54
N ALA A 112 -15.79 4.08 -5.50
CA ALA A 112 -16.23 3.43 -4.27
C ALA A 112 -15.49 2.11 -3.95
N GLU A 113 -14.52 1.74 -4.78
CA GLU A 113 -13.62 0.60 -4.58
C GLU A 113 -12.41 0.98 -3.71
#